data_AF-A0A8J4YHC2-F1
#
_entry.id   AF-A0A8J4YHC2-F1
#
_cell.length_a   1.000
_cell.length_b   1.000
_cell.length_c   1.000
_cell.angle_alpha   90.00
_cell.angle_beta   90.00
_cell.angle_gamma   90.00
#
_symmetry.space_group_name_H-M   'P 1'
#
loop_
_entity.id
_entity.type
_entity.pdbx_description
1 polymer ?
#
loop_
_entity_poly.entity_id
_entity_poly.type
_entity_poly.pdbx_seq_one_letter_code
_entity_poly.pdbx_strand_id
1 'polypeptide(L)'
;MAPPNLNVVDCNCSLCVKKQNKHFVVSLSQFKLLSGHDNLTTYTFNTHTAKHTFCSTCGVQPFYIPCGNGDGFGIAPHCLDEGTVKKVQYTKQDGKKLEVTTAKAKK
;
A
#
# COMPACT_ATOMS: atom_id res chain seq x y z
N MET A 1 -0.55 16.35 6.63
CA MET A 1 0.85 16.23 6.18
C MET A 1 1.40 14.89 6.62
N ALA A 2 2.23 14.21 5.82
CA ALA A 2 2.87 12.96 6.25
C ALA A 2 3.88 13.21 7.38
N PRO A 3 4.12 12.23 8.28
CA PRO A 3 5.08 12.39 9.36
C PRO A 3 6.52 12.44 8.82
N PRO A 4 7.43 13.21 9.45
CA PRO A 4 8.81 13.37 8.97
C PRO A 4 9.67 12.12 9.13
N ASN A 5 9.26 11.18 9.99
CA ASN A 5 9.94 9.90 10.18
C ASN A 5 8.97 8.78 9.78
N LEU A 6 9.35 7.99 8.77
CA LEU A 6 8.53 6.90 8.26
C LEU A 6 9.08 5.53 8.66
N ASN A 7 8.19 4.65 9.08
CA ASN A 7 8.45 3.22 9.21
C ASN A 7 7.80 2.53 8.01
N VAL A 8 8.62 2.17 7.02
CA VAL A 8 8.20 1.62 5.73
C VAL A 8 8.36 0.11 5.76
N VAL A 9 7.30 -0.58 5.39
CA VAL A 9 7.26 -2.02 5.20
C VAL A 9 7.78 -2.36 3.81
N ASP A 10 8.79 -3.22 3.76
CA ASP A 10 9.33 -3.83 2.55
C ASP A 10 8.91 -5.30 2.50
N CYS A 11 7.83 -5.56 1.74
CA CYS A 11 7.17 -6.86 1.69
C CYS A 11 7.63 -7.67 0.48
N ASN A 12 8.00 -8.93 0.72
CA ASN A 12 8.53 -9.83 -0.30
C ASN A 12 7.48 -10.69 -1.05
N CYS A 13 6.18 -10.38 -0.93
CA CYS A 13 5.12 -11.08 -1.66
C CYS A 13 5.24 -10.80 -3.18
N SER A 14 4.74 -11.71 -4.01
CA SER A 14 4.87 -11.66 -5.46
C SER A 14 4.36 -10.35 -6.06
N LEU A 15 3.26 -9.81 -5.51
CA LEU A 15 2.70 -8.54 -5.96
C LEU A 15 3.54 -7.33 -5.51
N CYS A 16 3.96 -7.28 -4.25
CA CYS A 16 4.75 -6.17 -3.72
C CYS A 16 6.11 -6.08 -4.41
N VAL A 17 6.75 -7.22 -4.69
CA VAL A 17 8.02 -7.26 -5.45
C VAL A 17 7.82 -6.74 -6.87
N LYS A 18 6.78 -7.20 -7.59
CA LYS A 18 6.51 -6.75 -8.97
C LYS A 18 6.14 -5.27 -9.06
N LYS A 19 5.38 -4.76 -8.09
CA LYS A 19 4.96 -3.35 -8.03
C LYS A 19 5.97 -2.41 -7.37
N GLN A 20 7.05 -2.94 -6.79
CA GLN A 20 7.94 -2.19 -5.90
C GLN A 20 7.17 -1.46 -4.77
N ASN A 21 6.16 -2.13 -4.22
CA ASN A 21 5.17 -1.53 -3.30
C ASN A 21 5.65 -1.47 -1.84
N LYS A 22 6.72 -0.71 -1.61
CA LYS A 22 7.13 -0.29 -0.26
C LYS A 22 6.12 0.72 0.26
N HIS A 23 5.65 0.57 1.48
CA HIS A 23 4.57 1.42 2.00
C HIS A 23 4.66 1.59 3.50
N PHE A 24 4.06 2.67 4.02
CA PHE A 24 3.79 2.82 5.45
C PHE A 24 2.28 2.94 5.66
N VAL A 25 1.78 2.52 6.81
CA VAL A 25 0.34 2.50 7.09
C VAL A 25 -0.05 3.72 7.91
N VAL A 26 -1.12 4.39 7.50
CA VAL A 26 -1.79 5.47 8.27
C VAL A 26 -3.22 5.05 8.60
N SER A 27 -3.77 5.54 9.72
CA SER A 27 -5.17 5.27 10.07
C SER A 27 -6.14 5.94 9.09
N LEU A 28 -7.39 5.46 9.05
CA LEU A 28 -8.45 6.08 8.25
C LEU A 28 -8.63 7.57 8.54
N SER A 29 -8.52 7.98 9.82
CA SER A 29 -8.64 9.38 10.25
C SER A 29 -7.49 10.29 9.81
N GLN A 30 -6.35 9.70 9.41
CA GLN A 30 -5.17 10.43 8.98
C GLN A 30 -5.04 10.52 7.45
N PHE A 31 -5.98 9.91 6.72
CA PHE A 31 -6.01 9.93 5.26
C PHE A 31 -7.21 10.73 4.75
N LYS A 32 -6.94 11.62 3.79
CA LYS A 32 -7.99 12.33 3.04
C LYS A 32 -7.57 12.43 1.58
N LEU A 33 -8.39 11.88 0.70
CA LEU A 33 -8.22 12.08 -0.74
C LEU A 33 -8.69 13.51 -1.08
N LEU A 34 -7.77 14.33 -1.61
CA LEU A 34 -8.07 15.73 -1.94
C LEU A 34 -8.63 15.89 -3.36
N SER A 35 -8.17 15.07 -4.31
CA SER A 35 -8.52 15.19 -5.72
C SER A 35 -8.31 13.88 -6.49
N GLY A 36 -8.82 13.83 -7.72
CA GLY A 36 -8.53 12.76 -8.68
C GLY A 36 -9.33 11.47 -8.46
N HIS A 37 -10.34 11.49 -7.58
CA HIS A 37 -11.21 10.34 -7.27
C HIS A 37 -11.74 9.65 -8.54
N ASP A 38 -12.22 10.44 -9.50
CA ASP A 38 -12.86 9.93 -10.73
C ASP A 38 -11.87 9.29 -11.71
N ASN A 39 -10.57 9.49 -11.48
CA ASN A 39 -9.49 8.94 -12.31
C ASN A 39 -8.74 7.79 -11.60
N LEU A 40 -9.25 7.31 -10.48
CA LEU A 40 -8.71 6.15 -9.77
C LEU A 40 -9.40 4.87 -10.24
N THR A 41 -8.61 3.81 -10.41
CA THR A 41 -9.09 2.45 -10.66
C THR A 41 -8.53 1.52 -9.60
N THR A 42 -9.32 0.52 -9.20
CA THR A 42 -8.93 -0.43 -8.16
C THR A 42 -8.79 -1.82 -8.74
N TYR A 43 -7.62 -2.43 -8.52
CA TYR A 43 -7.36 -3.83 -8.78
C TYR A 43 -7.40 -4.63 -7.48
N THR A 44 -8.05 -5.78 -7.50
CA THR A 44 -8.09 -6.73 -6.38
C THR A 44 -7.62 -8.10 -6.87
N PHE A 45 -6.99 -8.88 -6.01
CA PHE A 45 -6.51 -10.23 -6.34
C PHE A 45 -6.72 -11.20 -5.18
N ASN A 46 -6.63 -12.49 -5.47
CA ASN A 46 -6.73 -13.58 -4.48
C ASN A 46 -8.05 -13.57 -3.68
N THR A 47 -8.07 -13.07 -2.44
CA THR A 47 -9.30 -12.95 -1.62
C THR A 47 -10.12 -11.71 -1.92
N HIS A 48 -9.63 -10.83 -2.80
CA HIS A 48 -10.23 -9.54 -3.09
C HIS A 48 -10.33 -8.57 -1.90
N THR A 49 -9.63 -8.87 -0.80
CA THR A 49 -9.63 -8.06 0.42
C THR A 49 -8.73 -6.82 0.27
N ALA A 50 -7.52 -7.00 -0.27
CA ALA A 50 -6.65 -5.87 -0.59
C ALA A 50 -7.17 -5.14 -1.82
N LYS A 51 -7.29 -3.81 -1.72
CA LYS A 51 -7.71 -2.93 -2.81
C LYS A 51 -6.52 -2.09 -3.26
N HIS A 52 -5.96 -2.43 -4.41
CA HIS A 52 -4.84 -1.71 -5.02
C HIS A 52 -5.37 -0.60 -5.91
N THR A 53 -5.42 0.62 -5.38
CA THR A 53 -5.99 1.79 -6.06
C THR A 53 -4.88 2.60 -6.74
N PHE A 54 -4.98 2.83 -8.04
CA PHE A 54 -3.99 3.57 -8.83
C PHE A 54 -4.66 4.49 -9.85
N CYS A 55 -3.93 5.47 -10.35
CA CYS A 55 -4.39 6.37 -11.41
C CYS A 55 -4.55 5.61 -12.73
N SER A 56 -5.74 5.64 -13.32
CA SER A 56 -6.02 4.95 -14.59
C SER A 56 -5.25 5.54 -15.77
N THR A 57 -4.88 6.83 -15.68
CA THR A 57 -4.15 7.53 -16.76
C THR A 57 -2.65 7.27 -16.73
N CYS A 58 -2.00 7.42 -15.57
CA CYS A 58 -0.54 7.33 -15.46
C CYS A 58 -0.02 6.06 -14.76
N GLY A 59 -0.91 5.22 -14.20
CA GLY A 59 -0.55 3.96 -13.53
C GLY A 59 0.06 4.11 -12.13
N VAL A 60 0.30 5.34 -11.65
CA VAL A 60 0.88 5.58 -10.32
C VAL A 60 -0.08 5.14 -9.21
N GLN A 61 0.45 4.43 -8.21
CA GLN A 61 -0.29 3.90 -7.07
C GLN A 61 0.12 4.63 -5.77
N PRO A 62 -0.43 5.82 -5.49
CA PRO A 62 -0.01 6.62 -4.33
C PRO A 62 -0.43 6.00 -2.98
N PHE A 63 -1.52 5.23 -2.98
CA PHE A 63 -1.99 4.52 -1.80
C PHE A 63 -2.74 3.23 -2.17
N TYR A 64 -2.95 2.36 -1.20
CA TYR A 64 -3.80 1.18 -1.33
C TYR A 64 -4.41 0.80 0.02
N ILE A 65 -5.45 -0.04 0.00
CA ILE A 65 -6.06 -0.60 1.21
C ILE A 65 -5.47 -2.01 1.42
N PRO A 66 -4.69 -2.24 2.50
CA PRO A 66 -4.04 -3.51 2.75
C PRO A 66 -5.03 -4.63 3.15
N CYS A 67 -4.59 -5.88 2.99
CA CYS A 67 -5.30 -7.06 3.47
C CYS A 67 -5.11 -7.16 5.00
N GLY A 68 -6.08 -6.64 5.75
CA GLY A 68 -6.20 -6.64 7.21
C GLY A 68 -7.57 -6.05 7.56
N ASN A 69 -7.90 -5.83 8.84
CA ASN A 69 -9.21 -5.32 9.29
C ASN A 69 -9.68 -3.96 8.71
N GLY A 70 -9.04 -3.44 7.66
CA GLY A 70 -9.47 -2.23 6.95
C GLY A 70 -9.14 -0.95 7.70
N ASP A 71 -8.36 -1.02 8.79
CA ASP A 71 -8.13 0.09 9.71
C ASP A 71 -7.19 1.18 9.18
N GLY A 72 -6.69 1.08 7.95
CA GLY A 72 -5.76 2.07 7.41
C GLY A 72 -5.46 1.98 5.92
N PHE A 73 -4.70 2.97 5.46
CA PHE A 73 -4.20 3.09 4.09
C PHE A 73 -2.70 2.87 4.07
N GLY A 74 -2.22 2.03 3.14
CA GLY A 74 -0.80 1.90 2.82
C GLY A 74 -0.41 2.98 1.82
N ILE A 75 0.47 3.90 2.22
CA ILE A 75 0.93 5.02 1.40
C ILE A 75 2.30 4.71 0.82
N ALA A 76 2.47 4.97 -0.47
CA ALA A 76 3.74 4.84 -1.15
C ALA A 76 4.67 6.02 -0.78
N PRO A 77 5.82 5.80 -0.12
CA PRO A 77 6.71 6.88 0.31
C PRO A 77 7.37 7.60 -0.87
N HIS A 78 7.49 6.94 -2.02
CA HIS A 78 8.05 7.53 -3.25
C HIS A 78 7.07 8.49 -3.95
N CYS A 79 5.82 8.59 -3.50
CA CYS A 79 4.83 9.54 -4.00
C CYS A 79 4.68 10.78 -3.09
N LEU A 80 5.53 10.93 -2.07
CA LEU A 80 5.53 12.10 -1.21
C LEU A 80 6.44 13.20 -1.78
N ASP A 81 6.01 14.45 -1.63
CA ASP A 81 6.78 15.61 -2.08
C ASP A 81 8.14 15.70 -1.36
N GLU A 82 9.15 16.18 -2.09
CA GLU A 82 10.49 16.38 -1.57
C GLU A 82 10.48 17.28 -0.31
N GLY A 83 11.30 16.94 0.67
CA GLY A 83 11.36 17.66 1.96
C GLY A 83 10.29 17.26 2.98
N THR A 84 9.26 16.51 2.59
CA THR A 84 8.24 16.01 3.54
C THR A 84 8.83 15.00 4.53
N VAL A 85 9.74 14.15 4.06
CA VAL A 85 10.31 13.04 4.83
C VAL A 85 11.77 13.32 5.15
N LYS A 86 12.13 13.23 6.44
CA LYS A 86 13.49 13.42 6.95
C LYS A 86 14.22 12.09 7.14
N LYS A 87 13.51 11.06 7.57
CA LYS A 87 14.10 9.74 7.85
C LYS A 87 13.15 8.62 7.44
N VAL A 88 13.69 7.59 6.80
CA VAL A 88 12.96 6.37 6.45
C VAL A 88 13.66 5.17 7.09
N GLN A 89 12.90 4.37 7.82
CA GLN A 89 13.34 3.08 8.35
C GLN A 89 12.58 1.96 7.64
N TYR A 90 13.29 0.94 7.18
CA TYR A 90 12.68 -0.17 6.47
C TYR A 90 12.56 -1.39 7.38
N THR A 91 11.37 -1.97 7.42
CA THR A 91 11.10 -3.25 8.09
C THR A 91 10.73 -4.29 7.05
N LYS A 92 11.48 -5.40 7.02
CA LYS A 92 11.18 -6.51 6.11
C LYS A 92 9.96 -7.28 6.62
N GLN A 93 9.04 -7.58 5.72
CA GLN A 93 7.89 -8.42 5.99
C GLN A 93 7.90 -9.65 5.08
N ASP A 94 7.73 -10.83 5.68
CA ASP A 94 7.59 -12.07 4.92
C ASP A 94 6.14 -12.22 4.42
N GLY A 95 5.86 -11.57 3.30
CA GLY A 95 4.57 -11.64 2.63
C GLY A 95 4.32 -12.93 1.87
N LYS A 96 5.37 -13.71 1.55
CA LYS A 96 5.21 -15.04 0.91
C LYS A 96 4.41 -16.01 1.78
N LYS A 97 4.65 -16.04 3.10
CA LYS A 97 3.86 -16.87 4.02
C LYS A 97 2.38 -16.48 4.04
N LEU A 98 2.08 -15.18 3.94
CA LEU A 98 0.71 -14.67 3.88
C LEU A 98 0.04 -15.07 2.56
N GLU A 99 0.73 -14.94 1.42
CA GLU A 99 0.24 -15.41 0.11
C GLU A 99 -0.14 -16.90 0.12
N VAL A 100 0.71 -17.75 0.69
CA VAL A 100 0.51 -19.22 0.71
C VAL A 100 -0.61 -19.64 1.65
N THR A 101 -0.75 -18.98 2.81
CA THR A 101 -1.81 -19.29 3.78
C THR A 101 -3.19 -18.98 3.20
N THR A 102 -3.29 -17.91 2.41
CA THR A 102 -4.54 -17.52 1.76
C THR A 102 -4.89 -18.40 0.54
N ALA A 103 -3.89 -18.95 -0.16
CA ALA A 103 -4.12 -19.89 -1.27
C ALA A 103 -4.64 -21.27 -0.81
N LYS A 104 -4.35 -21.69 0.43
CA LYS A 104 -4.76 -22.99 0.99
C LYS A 104 -6.16 -23.03 1.61
N ALA A 105 -6.85 -21.89 1.75
CA ALA A 105 -8.19 -21.82 2.33
C ALA A 105 -9.32 -22.19 1.34
N LYS A 106 -8.99 -22.71 0.15
CA LYS A 106 -9.96 -23.17 -0.85
C LYS A 106 -9.62 -24.56 -1.39
N LYS A 107 -9.62 -25.56 -0.51
CA LYS A 107 -9.96 -26.94 -0.91
C LYS A 107 -11.22 -27.35 -0.17
#